data_AF-A0A7Y3GMQ6-F1
#
_entry.id   AF-A0A7Y3GMQ6-F1
#
_cell.length_a   1.000
_cell.length_b   1.000
_cell.length_c   1.000
_cell.angle_alpha   90.00
_cell.angle_beta   90.00
_cell.angle_gamma   90.00
#
_symmetry.space_group_name_H-M   'P 1'
#
loop_
_entity.id
_entity.type
_entity.pdbx_description
1 polymer ?
#
loop_
_entity_poly.entity_id
_entity_poly.type
_entity_poly.pdbx_seq_one_letter_code
_entity_poly.pdbx_strand_id
1 'polypeptide(L)'
;NSTLAGHITVGDHVVLAGMTAVHQFCSVGKHAFVTGGSLVRKDVPPYVKAAREPLSYVGINSVGLRRRGFSTEKIREIQNIFRILYQRNYNTTQASELIEAEMEATPERDEILQFIKNSHRGIMKGYVTSN
;
A
#
# COMPACT_ATOMS: atom_id res chain seq x y z
N ASN A 1 2.89 10.60 -18.73
CA ASN A 1 2.64 11.79 -17.88
C ASN A 1 2.11 11.35 -16.54
N SER A 2 2.81 11.64 -15.46
CA SER A 2 2.33 11.46 -14.08
C SER A 2 2.74 12.70 -13.30
N THR A 3 1.84 13.25 -12.49
CA THR A 3 2.03 14.58 -11.88
C THR A 3 2.16 14.43 -10.37
N LEU A 4 3.22 15.02 -9.83
CA LEU A 4 3.60 14.96 -8.43
C LEU A 4 3.49 16.37 -7.84
N ALA A 5 2.63 16.56 -6.84
CA ALA A 5 2.56 17.82 -6.11
C ALA A 5 3.74 17.97 -5.13
N GLY A 6 3.73 19.03 -4.31
CA GLY A 6 4.82 19.30 -3.36
C GLY A 6 4.89 18.31 -2.19
N HIS A 7 6.11 18.10 -1.68
CA HIS A 7 6.38 17.34 -0.45
C HIS A 7 5.89 15.90 -0.46
N ILE A 8 5.86 15.27 -1.63
CA ILE A 8 5.54 13.86 -1.73
C ILE A 8 6.78 13.01 -1.45
N THR A 9 6.55 11.79 -0.96
CA THR A 9 7.61 10.77 -0.81
C THR A 9 7.29 9.60 -1.71
N VAL A 10 8.25 9.19 -2.54
CA VAL A 10 8.11 8.02 -3.43
C VAL A 10 9.18 7.01 -3.07
N GLY A 11 8.75 5.82 -2.67
CA GLY A 11 9.63 4.71 -2.31
C GLY A 11 10.24 4.02 -3.53
N ASP A 12 11.20 3.15 -3.25
CA ASP A 12 11.95 2.46 -4.29
C ASP A 12 11.04 1.61 -5.18
N HIS A 13 11.33 1.69 -6.48
CA HIS A 13 10.71 0.87 -7.49
C HIS A 13 9.16 0.95 -7.56
N VAL A 14 8.59 2.08 -7.15
CA VAL A 14 7.19 2.42 -7.38
C VAL A 14 6.90 2.52 -8.87
N VAL A 15 5.70 2.12 -9.28
CA VAL A 15 5.18 2.35 -10.63
C VAL A 15 3.95 3.24 -10.54
N LEU A 16 4.04 4.44 -11.13
CA LEU A 16 2.89 5.30 -11.38
C LEU A 16 2.55 5.20 -12.86
N ALA A 17 1.40 4.62 -13.19
CA ALA A 17 0.97 4.50 -14.57
C ALA A 17 0.55 5.87 -15.16
N GLY A 18 0.18 5.88 -16.45
CA GLY A 18 -0.13 7.11 -17.16
C GLY A 18 -1.30 7.89 -16.55
N MET A 19 -1.18 9.20 -16.51
CA MET A 19 -2.18 10.16 -16.02
C MET A 19 -2.50 10.03 -14.52
N THR A 20 -1.59 9.47 -13.73
CA THR A 20 -1.70 9.49 -12.26
C THR A 20 -1.34 10.87 -11.71
N ALA A 21 -2.13 11.39 -10.78
CA ALA A 21 -1.82 12.60 -10.03
C ALA A 21 -1.68 12.30 -8.54
N VAL A 22 -0.58 12.73 -7.92
CA VAL A 22 -0.30 12.55 -6.49
C VAL A 22 -0.44 13.88 -5.77
N HIS A 23 -1.37 13.92 -4.81
CA HIS A 23 -1.61 15.10 -4.00
C HIS A 23 -0.44 15.38 -3.05
N GLN A 24 -0.28 16.64 -2.64
CA GLN A 24 0.80 17.07 -1.76
C GLN A 24 0.80 16.33 -0.42
N PHE A 25 2.00 16.08 0.11
CA PHE A 25 2.25 15.36 1.36
C PHE A 25 1.84 13.88 1.35
N CYS A 26 1.48 13.31 0.20
CA CYS A 26 1.25 11.86 0.08
C CYS A 26 2.58 11.10 0.03
N SER A 27 2.59 9.91 0.64
CA SER A 27 3.65 8.92 0.52
C SER A 27 3.20 7.72 -0.32
N VAL A 28 4.03 7.30 -1.27
CA VAL A 28 3.82 6.08 -2.06
C VAL A 28 4.92 5.08 -1.70
N GLY A 29 4.55 4.02 -1.00
CA GLY A 29 5.46 3.03 -0.46
C GLY A 29 6.15 2.20 -1.55
N LYS A 30 7.34 1.69 -1.23
CA LYS A 30 8.17 0.93 -2.15
C LYS A 30 7.44 -0.25 -2.79
N HIS A 31 7.78 -0.55 -4.04
CA HIS A 31 7.13 -1.59 -4.86
C HIS A 31 5.61 -1.40 -5.10
N ALA A 32 5.00 -0.30 -4.69
CA ALA A 32 3.60 -0.03 -4.98
C ALA A 32 3.38 0.18 -6.49
N PHE A 33 2.19 -0.20 -6.95
CA PHE A 33 1.74 0.03 -8.32
C PHE A 33 0.44 0.83 -8.27
N VAL A 34 0.45 2.03 -8.84
CA VAL A 34 -0.73 2.90 -8.95
C VAL A 34 -1.22 2.87 -10.40
N THR A 35 -2.49 2.53 -10.60
CA THR A 35 -3.08 2.44 -11.94
C THR A 35 -3.19 3.80 -12.64
N GLY A 36 -3.38 3.74 -13.96
CA GLY A 36 -3.47 4.95 -14.78
C GLY A 36 -4.74 5.75 -14.46
N GLY A 37 -4.67 7.07 -14.63
CA GLY A 37 -5.78 7.99 -14.35
C GLY A 37 -6.14 8.13 -12.86
N SER A 38 -5.34 7.55 -11.96
CA SER A 38 -5.64 7.56 -10.52
C SER A 38 -5.31 8.88 -9.83
N LEU A 39 -6.14 9.25 -8.85
CA LEU A 39 -5.94 10.42 -7.98
C LEU A 39 -5.51 9.97 -6.58
N VAL A 40 -4.23 10.10 -6.26
CA VAL A 40 -3.64 9.68 -4.97
C VAL A 40 -3.81 10.79 -3.93
N ARG A 41 -4.83 10.65 -3.07
CA ARG A 41 -5.17 11.63 -2.02
C ARG A 41 -4.76 11.20 -0.60
N LYS A 42 -4.36 9.94 -0.45
CA LYS A 42 -3.93 9.27 0.78
C LYS A 42 -2.68 8.44 0.51
N ASP A 43 -1.98 8.07 1.56
CA ASP A 43 -0.74 7.31 1.45
C ASP A 43 -1.01 5.90 0.90
N VAL A 44 -0.17 5.46 -0.02
CA VAL A 44 -0.26 4.13 -0.65
C VAL A 44 0.77 3.24 0.02
N PRO A 45 0.38 2.20 0.78
CA PRO A 45 1.33 1.30 1.44
C PRO A 45 2.31 0.63 0.48
N PRO A 46 3.47 0.15 0.97
CA PRO A 46 4.42 -0.57 0.13
C PRO A 46 3.82 -1.89 -0.37
N TYR A 47 4.35 -2.40 -1.48
CA TYR A 47 4.01 -3.71 -2.08
C TYR A 47 2.59 -3.86 -2.64
N VAL A 48 1.71 -2.86 -2.53
CA VAL A 48 0.30 -2.96 -2.95
C VAL A 48 0.05 -2.52 -4.38
N LYS A 49 -1.11 -2.89 -4.91
CA LYS A 49 -1.74 -2.26 -6.07
C LYS A 49 -2.84 -1.32 -5.59
N ALA A 50 -2.83 -0.09 -6.10
CA ALA A 50 -3.83 0.93 -5.87
C ALA A 50 -4.59 1.20 -7.18
N ALA A 51 -5.91 1.08 -7.14
CA ALA A 51 -6.78 1.29 -8.31
C ALA A 51 -8.17 1.78 -7.91
N ARG A 52 -9.03 2.00 -8.93
CA ARG A 52 -10.42 2.48 -8.82
C ARG A 52 -10.51 3.97 -8.44
N GLU A 53 -11.73 4.50 -8.46
CA GLU A 53 -12.08 5.82 -7.93
C GLU A 53 -13.28 5.66 -6.98
N PRO A 54 -13.17 6.04 -5.69
CA PRO A 54 -11.96 6.54 -5.03
C PRO A 54 -10.82 5.51 -5.01
N LEU A 55 -9.57 6.00 -5.04
CA LEU A 55 -8.38 5.15 -5.01
C LEU A 55 -8.40 4.20 -3.80
N SER A 56 -8.31 2.90 -4.09
CA SER A 56 -8.50 1.83 -3.12
C SER A 56 -7.44 0.74 -3.26
N TYR A 57 -7.17 0.04 -2.16
CA TYR A 57 -6.40 -1.21 -2.16
C TYR A 57 -7.12 -2.27 -2.99
N VAL A 58 -6.42 -2.86 -3.97
CA VAL A 58 -6.94 -3.93 -4.84
C VAL A 58 -6.05 -5.18 -4.85
N GLY A 59 -5.34 -5.43 -3.75
CA GLY A 59 -4.42 -6.55 -3.59
C GLY A 59 -2.96 -6.15 -3.69
N ILE A 60 -2.07 -7.11 -3.48
CA ILE A 60 -0.62 -6.92 -3.58
C ILE A 60 -0.11 -6.89 -5.04
N ASN A 61 1.01 -6.21 -5.28
CA ASN A 61 1.73 -6.16 -6.55
C ASN A 61 2.55 -7.45 -6.80
N SER A 62 1.90 -8.61 -6.69
CA SER A 62 2.58 -9.92 -6.76
C SER A 62 3.38 -10.14 -8.04
N VAL A 63 2.97 -9.56 -9.17
CA VAL A 63 3.72 -9.60 -10.43
C VAL A 63 5.02 -8.80 -10.33
N GLY A 64 4.96 -7.57 -9.83
CA GLY A 64 6.15 -6.73 -9.63
C GLY A 64 7.13 -7.34 -8.62
N LEU A 65 6.62 -7.95 -7.55
CA LEU A 65 7.44 -8.63 -6.55
C LEU A 65 8.13 -9.87 -7.10
N ARG A 66 7.41 -10.75 -7.83
CA ARG A 66 8.00 -11.93 -8.48
C ARG A 66 9.10 -11.55 -9.47
N ARG A 67 8.89 -10.51 -10.27
CA ARG A 67 9.90 -9.99 -11.21
C ARG A 67 11.17 -9.46 -10.53
N ARG A 68 11.09 -9.15 -9.24
CA ARG A 68 12.20 -8.66 -8.42
C ARG A 68 12.77 -9.72 -7.48
N GLY A 69 12.45 -10.99 -7.70
CA GLY A 69 13.05 -12.11 -6.97
C GLY A 69 12.43 -12.40 -5.60
N PHE A 70 11.30 -11.78 -5.24
CA PHE A 70 10.59 -12.14 -4.01
C PHE A 70 10.06 -13.57 -4.12
N SER A 71 10.32 -14.39 -3.09
CA SER A 71 9.81 -15.76 -3.02
C SER A 71 8.29 -15.80 -2.91
N THR A 72 7.69 -16.93 -3.26
CA THR A 72 6.23 -17.11 -3.15
C THR A 72 5.77 -17.02 -1.70
N GLU A 73 6.59 -17.53 -0.78
CA GLU A 73 6.39 -17.51 0.65
C GLU A 73 6.36 -16.07 1.17
N LYS A 74 7.33 -15.25 0.76
CA LYS A 74 7.39 -13.83 1.13
C LYS A 74 6.21 -13.04 0.57
N ILE A 75 5.82 -13.32 -0.67
CA ILE A 75 4.63 -12.69 -1.28
C ILE A 75 3.35 -13.06 -0.51
N ARG A 76 3.22 -14.32 -0.07
CA ARG A 76 2.08 -14.77 0.75
C ARG A 76 2.06 -14.12 2.13
N GLU A 77 3.22 -14.00 2.76
CA GLU A 77 3.37 -13.29 4.04
C GLU A 77 2.88 -11.84 3.93
N ILE A 78 3.40 -11.06 2.96
CA ILE A 78 2.97 -9.68 2.69
C ILE A 78 1.47 -9.64 2.40
N GLN A 79 0.94 -10.60 1.63
CA GLN A 79 -0.49 -10.68 1.34
C GLN A 79 -1.33 -10.87 2.60
N ASN A 80 -0.87 -11.67 3.56
CA ASN A 80 -1.58 -11.93 4.81
C ASN A 80 -1.63 -10.68 5.70
N ILE A 81 -0.55 -9.89 5.76
CA ILE A 81 -0.53 -8.59 6.45
C ILE A 81 -1.64 -7.68 5.90
N PHE A 82 -1.71 -7.54 4.57
CA PHE A 82 -2.72 -6.68 3.96
C PHE A 82 -4.15 -7.25 4.02
N ARG A 83 -4.32 -8.57 4.17
CA ARG A 83 -5.63 -9.15 4.48
C ARG A 83 -6.12 -8.72 5.85
N ILE A 84 -5.24 -8.68 6.86
CA ILE A 84 -5.59 -8.18 8.19
C ILE A 84 -5.97 -6.69 8.10
N LEU A 85 -5.15 -5.87 7.43
CA LEU A 85 -5.38 -4.43 7.29
C LEU A 85 -6.67 -4.04 6.56
N TYR A 86 -7.07 -4.80 5.54
CA TYR A 86 -8.14 -4.38 4.63
C TYR A 86 -9.36 -5.29 4.56
N GLN A 87 -9.29 -6.53 5.07
CA GLN A 87 -10.34 -7.54 4.85
C GLN A 87 -10.88 -8.17 6.14
N ARG A 88 -10.30 -7.87 7.31
CA ARG A 88 -10.73 -8.42 8.61
C ARG A 88 -11.62 -7.47 9.43
N ASN A 89 -12.08 -6.38 8.83
CA ASN A 89 -12.99 -5.39 9.45
C ASN A 89 -12.43 -4.71 10.72
N TYR A 90 -11.11 -4.66 10.87
CA TYR A 90 -10.44 -3.88 11.90
C TYR A 90 -10.21 -2.44 11.43
N ASN A 91 -10.15 -1.51 12.37
CA ASN A 91 -9.56 -0.20 12.07
C ASN A 91 -8.03 -0.33 11.92
N THR A 92 -7.36 0.70 11.40
CA THR A 92 -5.92 0.65 11.10
C THR A 92 -5.07 0.41 12.35
N THR A 93 -5.45 0.99 13.50
CA THR A 93 -4.73 0.79 14.77
C THR A 93 -4.84 -0.65 15.24
N GLN A 94 -6.08 -1.17 15.35
CA GLN A 94 -6.35 -2.56 15.75
C GLN A 94 -5.64 -3.57 14.83
N ALA A 95 -5.69 -3.35 13.52
CA ALA A 95 -5.01 -4.21 12.56
C ALA A 95 -3.49 -4.19 12.76
N SER A 96 -2.91 -3.02 13.04
CA SER A 96 -1.45 -2.88 13.25
C SER A 96 -1.01 -3.58 14.52
N GLU A 97 -1.74 -3.40 15.62
CA GLU A 97 -1.48 -4.10 16.90
C GLU A 97 -1.59 -5.62 16.75
N LEU A 98 -2.60 -6.10 16.01
CA LEU A 98 -2.78 -7.53 15.74
C LEU A 98 -1.63 -8.11 14.92
N ILE A 99 -1.19 -7.40 13.88
CA ILE A 99 -0.04 -7.82 13.05
C ILE A 99 1.24 -7.88 13.88
N GLU A 100 1.47 -6.90 14.75
CA GLU A 100 2.65 -6.85 15.62
C GLU A 100 2.66 -8.00 16.64
N ALA A 101 1.49 -8.37 17.17
CA ALA A 101 1.34 -9.43 18.16
C ALA A 101 1.34 -10.86 17.58
N GLU A 102 0.69 -11.09 16.44
CA GLU A 102 0.41 -12.44 15.93
C GLU A 102 1.32 -12.89 14.79
N MET A 103 2.02 -11.97 14.11
CA MET A 103 2.88 -12.30 12.96
C MET A 103 4.36 -12.27 13.32
N GLU A 104 5.14 -13.20 12.77
CA GLU A 104 6.59 -13.23 12.93
C GLU A 104 7.26 -11.93 12.45
N ALA A 105 8.32 -11.51 13.16
CA ALA A 105 9.09 -10.33 12.80
C ALA A 105 9.89 -10.53 11.53
N THR A 106 9.56 -9.75 10.51
CA THR A 106 10.26 -9.74 9.23
C THR A 106 10.51 -8.31 8.77
N PRO A 107 11.53 -8.08 7.92
CA PRO A 107 11.81 -6.75 7.39
C PRO A 107 10.59 -6.12 6.70
N GLU A 108 9.83 -6.91 5.94
CA GLU A 108 8.66 -6.42 5.21
C GLU A 108 7.47 -6.10 6.13
N ARG A 109 7.26 -6.92 7.18
CA ARG A 109 6.25 -6.61 8.21
C ARG A 109 6.56 -5.30 8.89
N ASP A 110 7.78 -5.15 9.39
CA ASP A 110 8.21 -3.99 10.16
C ASP A 110 8.16 -2.72 9.32
N GLU A 111 8.54 -2.82 8.04
CA GLU A 111 8.43 -1.73 7.10
C GLU A 111 6.96 -1.31 6.84
N ILE A 112 6.05 -2.27 6.67
CA ILE A 112 4.62 -1.97 6.48
C ILE A 112 4.09 -1.25 7.72
N LEU A 113 4.35 -1.77 8.92
CA LEU A 113 3.91 -1.15 10.18
C LEU A 113 4.52 0.24 10.36
N GLN A 114 5.81 0.40 10.08
CA GLN A 114 6.50 1.69 10.19
C GLN A 114 5.95 2.71 9.18
N PHE A 115 5.62 2.28 7.95
CA PHE A 115 4.97 3.15 6.96
C PHE A 115 3.60 3.63 7.45
N ILE A 116 2.80 2.74 8.04
CA ILE A 116 1.47 3.07 8.58
C ILE A 116 1.61 4.07 9.73
N LYS A 117 2.54 3.82 10.66
CA LYS A 117 2.80 4.68 11.82
C LYS A 117 3.24 6.09 11.42
N ASN A 118 4.06 6.19 10.37
CA ASN A 118 4.56 7.46 9.85
C ASN A 118 3.64 8.14 8.82
N SER A 119 2.47 7.56 8.52
CA SER A 119 1.55 8.08 7.52
C SER A 119 0.91 9.39 7.99
N HIS A 120 1.22 10.49 7.31
CA HIS A 120 0.68 11.82 7.65
C HIS A 120 -0.75 12.03 7.14
N ARG A 121 -1.12 11.42 6.01
CA ARG A 121 -2.46 11.56 5.40
C ARG A 121 -3.40 10.39 5.70
N GLY A 122 -2.91 9.42 6.46
CA GLY A 122 -3.51 8.10 6.60
C GLY A 122 -3.40 7.28 5.32
N ILE A 123 -3.41 5.96 5.46
CA ILE A 123 -3.35 5.04 4.33
C ILE A 123 -4.67 5.02 3.55
N MET A 124 -4.59 4.78 2.24
CA MET A 124 -5.75 4.51 1.39
C MET A 124 -6.58 3.36 1.96
N LYS A 125 -7.89 3.33 1.67
CA LYS A 125 -8.81 2.32 2.20
C LYS A 125 -8.95 1.13 1.26
N GLY A 126 -9.49 0.03 1.80
CA GLY A 126 -9.96 -1.09 0.97
C GLY A 126 -11.18 -0.66 0.15
N TYR A 127 -11.48 -1.41 -0.91
CA TYR A 127 -12.71 -1.19 -1.66
C TYR A 127 -13.90 -1.59 -0.79
N VAL A 128 -14.74 -0.62 -0.43
CA VAL A 128 -16.02 -0.86 0.25
C VAL A 128 -17.08 -0.85 -0.83
N THR A 129 -17.70 -2.01 -1.10
CA THR A 129 -19.02 -2.02 -1.72
C THR A 129 -20.00 -1.49 -0.70
N SER A 130 -20.54 -0.30 -0.93
CA SER A 130 -21.79 0.10 -0.28
C SER A 130 -22.82 -0.97 -0.64
N ASN A 131 -23.25 -1.76 0.35
CA ASN A 131 -24.47 -2.54 0.20
C ASN A 131 -25.67 -1.60 0.28
#